data_AF-A0A8T5J9I4-F1
#
_entry.id   AF-A0A8T5J9I4-F1
#
_cell.length_a   1.000
_cell.length_b   1.000
_cell.length_c   1.000
_cell.angle_alpha   90.00
_cell.angle_beta   90.00
_cell.angle_gamma   90.00
#
_symmetry.space_group_name_H-M   'P 1'
#
loop_
_entity.id
_entity.type
_entity.pdbx_description
1 polymer ?
#
loop_
_entity_poly.entity_id
_entity_poly.type
_entity_poly.pdbx_seq_one_letter_code
_entity_poly.pdbx_strand_id
1 'polypeptide(L)'
;MKEGGELLKCVSRIFAFRKGSAHFEMVVSFMFFFSFVFFLFLIIEPVDSSTIPYVVGVGVEDAFEEQMSVPLAEVFVRKKALPDPNDCNNLSLPLELFNEELVGSHTIRNGVLLLPSAVNSEGILKISRGDGRFSLSLSSEFVNDDIGDCIVIPSSDYSVGSIFEREVISYKKLTNLVNEYGVDYSTVRTDLNIPSSMDFSITSEDLPLINMVRPIPDGVEVFSRTQVYQVLQEDSTLSNVRINFRVW
;
A
#
# COMPACT_ATOMS: atom_id res chain seq x y z
N MET A 1 -7.33 62.65 -73.33
CA MET A 1 -7.53 61.38 -72.60
C MET A 1 -6.27 60.53 -72.71
N LYS A 2 -5.28 60.70 -71.80
CA LYS A 2 -4.15 59.76 -71.67
C LYS A 2 -3.31 59.94 -70.39
N GLU A 3 -3.89 60.36 -69.28
CA GLU A 3 -3.15 60.55 -68.01
C GLU A 3 -3.59 59.62 -66.86
N GLY A 4 -4.64 58.81 -67.04
CA GLY A 4 -5.12 57.89 -65.99
C GLY A 4 -4.39 56.54 -65.89
N GLY A 5 -3.42 56.26 -66.77
CA GLY A 5 -2.84 54.91 -66.94
C GLY A 5 -1.53 54.64 -66.19
N GLU A 6 -0.77 55.67 -65.80
CA GLU A 6 0.57 55.46 -65.22
C GLU A 6 0.57 55.41 -63.68
N LEU A 7 -0.37 56.08 -63.01
CA LEU A 7 -0.48 56.03 -61.54
C LEU A 7 -0.86 54.64 -61.01
N LEU A 8 -1.64 53.86 -61.78
CA LEU A 8 -2.01 52.50 -61.40
C LEU A 8 -0.84 51.50 -61.49
N LYS A 9 0.15 51.72 -62.35
CA LYS A 9 1.34 50.85 -62.47
C LYS A 9 2.37 51.08 -61.37
N CYS A 10 2.40 52.27 -60.76
CA CYS A 10 3.31 52.56 -59.65
C CYS A 10 2.79 51.97 -58.33
N VAL A 11 1.48 52.06 -58.08
CA VAL A 11 0.86 51.46 -56.89
C VAL A 11 0.85 49.92 -56.96
N SER A 12 0.67 49.33 -58.14
CA SER A 12 0.69 47.86 -58.29
C SER A 12 2.09 47.23 -58.13
N ARG A 13 3.18 48.02 -58.22
CA ARG A 13 4.55 47.53 -58.02
C ARG A 13 5.01 47.55 -56.56
N ILE A 14 4.40 48.36 -55.70
CA ILE A 14 4.70 48.38 -54.26
C ILE A 14 4.12 47.13 -53.57
N PHE A 15 3.03 46.57 -54.08
CA PHE A 15 2.44 45.32 -53.57
C PHE A 15 3.13 44.03 -54.06
N ALA A 16 4.12 44.12 -54.95
CA ALA A 16 4.80 42.95 -55.53
C ALA A 16 6.01 42.43 -54.71
N PHE A 17 6.29 43.00 -53.53
CA PHE A 17 7.29 42.46 -52.58
C PHE A 17 6.73 41.39 -51.61
N ARG A 18 5.44 41.02 -51.72
CA ARG A 18 4.78 40.08 -50.78
C ARG A 18 5.08 38.60 -51.00
N LYS A 19 5.82 38.19 -52.04
CA LYS A 19 6.08 36.76 -52.33
C LYS A 19 7.34 36.18 -51.67
N GLY A 20 8.26 37.00 -51.16
CA GLY A 20 9.44 36.54 -50.42
C GLY A 20 9.32 36.66 -48.89
N SER A 21 8.51 37.62 -48.42
CA SER A 21 8.35 37.92 -46.99
C SER A 21 7.69 36.79 -46.19
N ALA A 22 6.73 36.07 -46.79
CA ALA A 22 6.04 34.98 -46.10
C ALA A 22 6.95 33.76 -45.86
N HIS A 23 7.84 33.46 -46.82
CA HIS A 23 8.85 32.42 -46.63
C HIS A 23 9.89 32.82 -45.59
N PHE A 24 10.29 34.09 -45.58
CA PHE A 24 11.21 34.61 -44.56
C PHE A 24 10.58 34.55 -43.15
N GLU A 25 9.33 34.97 -43.01
CA GLU A 25 8.58 34.92 -41.76
C GLU A 25 8.40 33.49 -41.25
N MET A 26 8.15 32.54 -42.15
CA MET A 26 8.09 31.10 -41.83
C MET A 26 9.43 30.58 -41.32
N VAL A 27 10.54 30.91 -42.01
CA VAL A 27 11.89 30.46 -41.61
C VAL A 27 12.30 31.05 -40.26
N VAL A 28 12.00 32.33 -40.02
CA VAL A 28 12.31 33.01 -38.75
C VAL A 28 11.47 32.42 -37.61
N SER A 29 10.18 32.15 -37.84
CA SER A 29 9.32 31.49 -36.85
C SER A 29 9.80 30.08 -36.51
N PHE A 30 10.29 29.35 -37.52
CA PHE A 30 10.89 28.03 -37.32
C PHE A 30 12.19 28.14 -36.50
N MET A 31 13.06 29.11 -36.80
CA MET A 31 14.27 29.34 -35.99
C MET A 31 13.95 29.64 -34.53
N PHE A 32 12.96 30.50 -34.26
CA PHE A 32 12.53 30.78 -32.89
C PHE A 32 11.91 29.56 -32.21
N PHE A 33 11.13 28.77 -32.94
CA PHE A 33 10.57 27.53 -32.41
C PHE A 33 11.66 26.53 -32.03
N PHE A 34 12.62 26.26 -32.93
CA PHE A 34 13.74 25.35 -32.63
C PHE A 34 14.64 25.87 -31.51
N SER A 35 14.87 27.18 -31.45
CA SER A 35 15.63 27.79 -30.36
C SER A 35 14.90 27.69 -29.03
N PHE A 36 13.59 27.90 -29.01
CA PHE A 36 12.75 27.74 -27.83
C PHE A 36 12.70 26.29 -27.37
N VAL A 37 12.49 25.34 -28.29
CA VAL A 37 12.51 23.91 -27.99
C VAL A 37 13.88 23.50 -27.46
N PHE A 38 14.97 23.92 -28.11
CA PHE A 38 16.33 23.65 -27.64
C PHE A 38 16.60 24.25 -26.25
N PHE A 39 16.18 25.49 -26.00
CA PHE A 39 16.29 26.12 -24.69
C PHE A 39 15.45 25.41 -23.63
N LEU A 40 14.28 24.90 -24.00
CA LEU A 40 13.43 24.07 -23.16
C LEU A 40 14.11 22.73 -22.85
N PHE A 41 14.79 22.11 -23.81
CA PHE A 41 15.62 20.91 -23.58
C PHE A 41 16.83 21.19 -22.68
N LEU A 42 17.45 22.38 -22.77
CA LEU A 42 18.53 22.79 -21.88
C LEU A 42 18.04 23.09 -20.45
N ILE A 43 16.83 23.61 -20.28
CA ILE A 43 16.23 23.86 -18.95
C ILE A 43 15.75 22.56 -18.31
N ILE A 44 15.16 21.66 -19.09
CA ILE A 44 14.56 20.44 -18.56
C ILE A 44 15.61 19.36 -18.27
N GLU A 45 16.86 19.51 -18.75
CA GLU A 45 17.95 18.54 -18.56
C GLU A 45 17.47 17.07 -18.60
N PRO A 46 16.80 16.60 -19.67
CA PRO A 46 16.19 15.26 -19.69
C PRO A 46 17.21 14.11 -19.71
N VAL A 47 18.50 14.42 -19.58
CA VAL A 47 19.62 13.48 -19.64
C VAL A 47 20.12 13.10 -18.23
N ASP A 48 19.70 13.80 -17.18
CA ASP A 48 19.86 13.28 -15.81
C ASP A 48 18.76 12.27 -15.54
N SER A 49 18.98 11.05 -16.02
CA SER A 49 18.17 9.88 -15.72
C SER A 49 18.50 9.30 -14.33
N SER A 50 18.98 10.12 -13.39
CA SER A 50 19.01 9.71 -11.99
C SER A 50 17.55 9.53 -11.57
N THR A 51 17.10 8.28 -11.47
CA THR A 51 15.88 7.97 -10.73
C THR A 51 16.01 8.68 -9.40
N ILE A 52 15.09 9.60 -9.11
CA ILE A 52 15.17 10.41 -7.89
C ILE A 52 14.91 9.44 -6.73
N PRO A 53 15.88 9.21 -5.80
CA PRO A 53 15.71 8.25 -4.70
C PRO A 53 14.43 8.48 -3.91
N TYR A 54 13.95 9.73 -3.85
CA TYR A 54 12.66 10.10 -3.29
C TYR A 54 11.46 9.39 -3.93
N VAL A 55 11.33 9.43 -5.26
CA VAL A 55 10.16 8.86 -5.96
C VAL A 55 10.13 7.34 -5.78
N VAL A 56 11.30 6.71 -5.88
CA VAL A 56 11.43 5.27 -5.65
C VAL A 56 11.15 4.95 -4.18
N GLY A 57 11.66 5.75 -3.25
CA GLY A 57 11.40 5.60 -1.81
C GLY A 57 9.91 5.61 -1.45
N VAL A 58 9.13 6.54 -2.00
CA VAL A 58 7.66 6.52 -1.81
C VAL A 58 7.03 5.28 -2.43
N GLY A 59 7.45 4.88 -3.63
CA GLY A 59 6.94 3.65 -4.26
C GLY A 59 7.27 2.38 -3.47
N VAL A 60 8.42 2.34 -2.80
CA VAL A 60 8.79 1.23 -1.90
C VAL A 60 7.89 1.19 -0.68
N GLU A 61 7.56 2.34 -0.10
CA GLU A 61 6.63 2.42 1.03
C GLU A 61 5.26 1.88 0.64
N ASP A 62 4.72 2.31 -0.50
CA ASP A 62 3.42 1.86 -1.00
C ASP A 62 3.42 0.34 -1.30
N ALA A 63 4.44 -0.14 -2.01
CA ALA A 63 4.58 -1.57 -2.33
C ALA A 63 4.77 -2.43 -1.06
N PHE A 64 5.52 -1.91 -0.09
CA PHE A 64 5.70 -2.57 1.20
C PHE A 64 4.37 -2.66 1.96
N GLU A 65 3.62 -1.56 2.04
CA GLU A 65 2.32 -1.54 2.72
C GLU A 65 1.33 -2.51 2.06
N GLU A 66 1.25 -2.51 0.73
CA GLU A 66 0.38 -3.44 -0.02
C GLU A 66 0.74 -4.91 0.24
N GLN A 67 2.03 -5.26 0.20
CA GLN A 67 2.44 -6.65 0.33
C GLN A 67 2.38 -7.15 1.77
N MET A 68 2.75 -6.30 2.73
CA MET A 68 2.88 -6.69 4.13
C MET A 68 1.57 -6.55 4.92
N SER A 69 0.59 -5.82 4.40
CA SER A 69 -0.70 -5.66 5.06
C SER A 69 -1.55 -6.92 5.03
N VAL A 70 -2.34 -7.08 6.08
CA VAL A 70 -3.37 -8.10 6.24
C VAL A 70 -4.60 -7.46 6.90
N PRO A 71 -5.81 -7.93 6.57
CA PRO A 71 -7.02 -7.48 7.23
C PRO A 71 -7.07 -8.00 8.67
N LEU A 72 -7.46 -7.12 9.60
CA LEU A 72 -7.83 -7.44 10.96
C LEU A 72 -9.24 -6.94 11.21
N ALA A 73 -10.17 -7.87 11.46
CA ALA A 73 -11.53 -7.55 11.85
C ALA A 73 -11.74 -7.78 13.35
N GLU A 74 -12.28 -6.79 14.03
CA GLU A 74 -12.67 -6.85 15.45
C GLU A 74 -14.20 -6.80 15.55
N VAL A 75 -14.78 -7.83 16.18
CA VAL A 75 -16.23 -8.01 16.30
C VAL A 75 -16.62 -8.14 17.75
N PHE A 76 -17.60 -7.37 18.21
CA PHE A 76 -18.16 -7.56 19.54
C PHE A 76 -19.32 -8.54 19.51
N VAL A 77 -19.25 -9.59 20.32
CA VAL A 77 -20.32 -10.59 20.42
C VAL A 77 -20.88 -10.59 21.84
N ARG A 78 -22.21 -10.54 21.91
CA ARG A 78 -22.95 -10.71 23.16
C ARG A 78 -23.82 -11.93 23.05
N LYS A 79 -23.70 -12.86 24.00
CA LYS A 79 -24.58 -14.03 24.12
C LYS A 79 -25.35 -14.00 25.44
N LYS A 80 -26.53 -14.61 25.46
CA LYS A 80 -27.24 -14.88 26.72
C LYS A 80 -26.45 -15.90 27.54
N ALA A 81 -26.55 -15.82 28.86
CA ALA A 81 -25.96 -16.81 29.74
C ALA A 81 -26.65 -18.16 29.48
N LEU A 82 -25.88 -19.18 29.12
CA LEU A 82 -26.40 -20.53 28.95
C LEU A 82 -26.44 -21.25 30.31
N PRO A 83 -27.35 -22.22 30.48
CA PRO A 83 -27.52 -22.94 31.74
C PRO A 83 -26.29 -23.77 32.14
N ASP A 84 -25.53 -24.27 31.15
CA ASP A 84 -24.36 -25.11 31.39
C ASP A 84 -23.05 -24.31 31.23
N PRO A 85 -22.22 -24.20 32.28
CA PRO A 85 -20.93 -23.52 32.25
C PRO A 85 -19.81 -24.27 31.51
N ASN A 86 -20.04 -25.49 31.02
CA ASN A 86 -19.06 -26.32 30.31
C ASN A 86 -19.24 -26.37 28.78
N ASP A 87 -20.25 -25.71 28.22
CA ASP A 87 -20.58 -25.89 26.81
C ASP A 87 -19.78 -24.99 25.87
N CYS A 88 -19.07 -25.63 24.93
CA CYS A 88 -18.60 -24.97 23.71
C CYS A 88 -19.78 -24.58 22.82
N ASN A 89 -19.69 -23.43 22.15
CA ASN A 89 -20.80 -22.87 21.40
C ASN A 89 -20.44 -22.60 19.93
N ASN A 90 -21.35 -22.94 19.04
CA ASN A 90 -21.34 -22.56 17.63
C ASN A 90 -22.27 -21.36 17.41
N LEU A 91 -21.72 -20.30 16.82
CA LEU A 91 -22.43 -19.10 16.43
C LEU A 91 -22.23 -18.86 14.93
N SER A 92 -23.26 -18.40 14.24
CA SER A 92 -23.15 -18.01 12.83
C SER A 92 -22.89 -16.50 12.74
N LEU A 93 -21.76 -16.14 12.14
CA LEU A 93 -21.42 -14.77 11.82
C LEU A 93 -22.06 -14.38 10.48
N PRO A 94 -22.61 -13.15 10.36
CA PRO A 94 -23.16 -12.65 9.10
C PRO A 94 -22.02 -12.34 8.13
N LEU A 95 -21.74 -13.26 7.21
CA LEU A 95 -20.63 -13.15 6.26
C LEU A 95 -20.68 -11.88 5.39
N GLU A 96 -21.89 -11.34 5.15
CA GLU A 96 -22.07 -10.13 4.35
C GLU A 96 -21.47 -8.87 4.99
N LEU A 97 -21.07 -8.95 6.26
CA LEU A 97 -20.46 -7.83 6.98
C LEU A 97 -18.92 -7.87 6.97
N PHE A 98 -18.32 -8.87 6.34
CA PHE A 98 -16.86 -9.01 6.24
C PHE A 98 -16.42 -8.85 4.79
N ASN A 99 -15.33 -8.09 4.58
CA ASN A 99 -14.78 -7.93 3.23
C ASN A 99 -13.94 -9.13 2.77
N GLU A 100 -13.47 -9.94 3.72
CA GLU A 100 -12.48 -10.99 3.51
C GLU A 100 -12.95 -12.34 4.07
N GLU A 101 -12.38 -13.42 3.54
CA GLU A 101 -12.69 -14.78 4.00
C GLU A 101 -12.25 -14.98 5.45
N LEU A 102 -13.10 -15.63 6.25
CA LEU A 102 -12.83 -15.90 7.65
C LEU A 102 -11.99 -17.17 7.79
N VAL A 103 -10.71 -17.02 8.16
CA VAL A 103 -9.74 -18.14 8.19
C VAL A 103 -9.21 -18.41 9.60
N GLY A 104 -9.09 -17.39 10.45
CA GLY A 104 -8.48 -17.50 11.77
C GLY A 104 -9.18 -16.60 12.79
N SER A 105 -9.23 -17.04 14.05
CA SER A 105 -9.93 -16.30 15.10
C SER A 105 -9.28 -16.41 16.47
N HIS A 106 -9.21 -15.28 17.18
CA HIS A 106 -8.85 -15.22 18.60
C HIS A 106 -9.94 -14.53 19.41
N THR A 107 -10.30 -15.09 20.57
CA THR A 107 -11.30 -14.49 21.46
C THR A 107 -10.64 -13.71 22.58
N ILE A 108 -10.85 -12.40 22.56
CA ILE A 108 -10.31 -11.45 23.53
C ILE A 108 -11.43 -11.02 24.46
N ARG A 109 -11.13 -10.93 25.76
CA ARG A 109 -12.05 -10.32 26.72
C ARG A 109 -11.30 -9.45 27.72
N ASN A 110 -11.82 -8.24 27.94
CA ASN A 110 -11.18 -7.21 28.78
C ASN A 110 -9.69 -6.97 28.41
N GLY A 111 -9.33 -7.09 27.13
CA GLY A 111 -7.94 -6.91 26.67
C GLY A 111 -7.00 -8.08 26.93
N VAL A 112 -7.51 -9.23 27.38
CA VAL A 112 -6.72 -10.46 27.58
C VAL A 112 -7.26 -11.56 26.67
N LEU A 113 -6.35 -12.25 25.97
CA LEU A 113 -6.67 -13.48 25.24
C LEU A 113 -7.15 -14.51 26.24
N LEU A 114 -8.41 -14.93 26.12
CA LEU A 114 -9.07 -15.65 27.19
C LEU A 114 -9.50 -17.06 26.78
N LEU A 115 -9.85 -17.27 25.51
CA LEU A 115 -10.56 -18.48 25.09
C LEU A 115 -10.11 -19.01 23.74
N PRO A 116 -9.97 -20.35 23.64
CA PRO A 116 -9.83 -21.00 22.35
C PRO A 116 -11.00 -20.67 21.43
N SER A 117 -10.70 -20.28 20.19
CA SER A 117 -11.69 -20.05 19.15
C SER A 117 -11.28 -20.61 17.79
N ALA A 118 -12.27 -21.01 17.02
CA ALA A 118 -12.08 -21.41 15.64
C ALA A 118 -13.19 -20.84 14.77
N VAL A 119 -12.85 -20.29 13.61
CA VAL A 119 -13.83 -19.85 12.60
C VAL A 119 -13.57 -20.57 11.30
N ASN A 120 -14.63 -20.96 10.59
CA ASN A 120 -14.50 -21.47 9.23
C ASN A 120 -14.97 -20.43 8.20
N SER A 121 -14.74 -20.72 6.93
CA SER A 121 -15.12 -19.86 5.80
C SER A 121 -16.64 -19.72 5.62
N GLU A 122 -17.43 -20.61 6.22
CA GLU A 122 -18.90 -20.51 6.27
C GLU A 122 -19.39 -19.56 7.38
N GLY A 123 -18.48 -18.94 8.13
CA GLY A 123 -18.82 -18.01 9.22
C GLY A 123 -19.30 -18.71 10.48
N ILE A 124 -19.06 -20.02 10.62
CA ILE A 124 -19.32 -20.75 11.85
C ILE A 124 -18.16 -20.52 12.81
N LEU A 125 -18.46 -19.80 13.88
CA LEU A 125 -17.55 -19.50 14.97
C LEU A 125 -17.78 -20.50 16.12
N LYS A 126 -16.75 -21.28 16.44
CA LYS A 126 -16.66 -22.11 17.63
C LYS A 126 -15.93 -21.34 18.72
N ILE A 127 -16.52 -21.24 19.89
CA ILE A 127 -15.86 -20.65 21.07
C ILE A 127 -16.02 -21.55 22.27
N SER A 128 -14.89 -21.92 22.84
CA SER A 128 -14.82 -22.60 24.14
C SER A 128 -15.18 -21.61 25.25
N ARG A 129 -16.04 -22.02 26.18
CA ARG A 129 -16.31 -21.36 27.48
C ARG A 129 -16.26 -19.81 27.51
N GLY A 130 -17.13 -19.13 26.78
CA GLY A 130 -17.33 -17.68 26.97
C GLY A 130 -18.41 -17.38 28.00
N ASP A 131 -18.25 -16.35 28.84
CA ASP A 131 -19.41 -15.66 29.41
C ASP A 131 -19.94 -14.61 28.43
N GLY A 132 -21.08 -14.02 28.75
CA GLY A 132 -22.02 -13.40 27.80
C GLY A 132 -21.51 -12.24 26.93
N ARG A 133 -20.25 -11.80 27.02
CA ARG A 133 -19.68 -10.69 26.23
C ARG A 133 -18.19 -10.90 25.98
N PHE A 134 -17.78 -10.83 24.73
CA PHE A 134 -16.38 -10.91 24.32
C PHE A 134 -16.18 -10.18 22.99
N SER A 135 -14.93 -9.83 22.70
CA SER A 135 -14.49 -9.36 21.38
C SER A 135 -13.80 -10.52 20.66
N LEU A 136 -14.03 -10.60 19.36
CA LEU A 136 -13.45 -11.56 18.47
C LEU A 136 -12.53 -10.82 17.51
N SER A 137 -11.28 -11.23 17.45
CA SER A 137 -10.33 -10.77 16.45
C SER A 137 -10.21 -11.82 15.37
N LEU A 138 -10.38 -11.42 14.12
CA LEU A 138 -10.32 -12.28 12.94
C LEU A 138 -9.23 -11.78 12.00
N SER A 139 -8.37 -12.69 11.57
CA SER A 139 -7.31 -12.41 10.60
C SER A 139 -6.78 -13.74 10.05
N SER A 140 -6.23 -13.70 8.83
CA SER A 140 -5.51 -14.81 8.23
C SER A 140 -4.19 -15.13 8.94
N GLU A 141 -3.71 -14.23 9.80
CA GLU A 141 -2.52 -14.44 10.64
C GLU A 141 -2.76 -15.40 11.81
N PHE A 142 -4.02 -15.62 12.20
CA PHE A 142 -4.35 -16.43 13.36
C PHE A 142 -4.51 -17.90 12.99
N VAL A 143 -4.04 -18.78 13.87
CA VAL A 143 -4.27 -20.21 13.77
C VAL A 143 -5.47 -20.56 14.64
N ASN A 144 -6.49 -21.18 14.06
CA ASN A 144 -7.64 -21.65 14.82
C ASN A 144 -7.23 -22.71 15.84
N ASP A 145 -7.83 -22.65 17.02
CA ASP A 145 -7.66 -23.68 18.04
C ASP A 145 -8.37 -24.98 17.66
N ASP A 146 -7.85 -26.10 18.17
CA ASP A 146 -8.55 -27.39 18.08
C ASP A 146 -9.70 -27.42 19.09
N ILE A 147 -10.91 -27.22 18.56
CA ILE A 147 -12.14 -27.22 19.33
C ILE A 147 -13.04 -28.31 18.77
N GLY A 148 -13.41 -29.25 19.63
CA GLY A 148 -14.28 -30.37 19.32
C GLY A 148 -15.72 -29.96 18.95
N ASP A 149 -16.66 -30.84 19.25
CA ASP A 149 -18.06 -30.58 18.96
C ASP A 149 -18.66 -29.58 19.96
N CYS A 150 -19.42 -28.63 19.41
CA CYS A 150 -19.97 -27.50 20.14
C CYS A 150 -21.48 -27.41 19.87
N ILE A 151 -22.22 -26.90 20.84
CA ILE A 151 -23.67 -26.77 20.75
C ILE A 151 -24.01 -25.55 19.91
N VAL A 152 -24.93 -25.72 18.96
CA VAL A 152 -25.41 -24.61 18.12
C VAL A 152 -26.31 -23.71 18.96
N ILE A 153 -25.94 -22.44 19.07
CA ILE A 153 -26.79 -21.42 19.69
C ILE A 153 -27.72 -20.83 18.62
N PRO A 154 -29.05 -20.77 18.85
CA PRO A 154 -29.96 -20.06 17.96
C PRO A 154 -29.60 -18.57 17.84
N SER A 155 -29.82 -17.99 16.66
CA SER A 155 -29.58 -16.56 16.40
C SER A 155 -30.36 -15.60 17.32
N SER A 156 -31.43 -16.07 17.98
CA SER A 156 -32.16 -15.29 19.00
C SER A 156 -31.44 -15.15 20.35
N ASP A 157 -30.37 -15.92 20.58
CA ASP A 157 -29.67 -16.01 21.86
C ASP A 157 -28.28 -15.39 21.85
N TYR A 158 -27.88 -14.81 20.72
CA TYR A 158 -26.72 -13.93 20.62
C TYR A 158 -27.00 -12.73 19.73
N SER A 159 -26.15 -11.73 19.84
CA SER A 159 -26.14 -10.55 18.97
C SER A 159 -24.70 -10.25 18.60
N VAL A 160 -24.46 -10.09 17.29
CA VAL A 160 -23.23 -9.56 16.74
C VAL A 160 -23.36 -8.04 16.71
N GLY A 161 -22.40 -7.36 17.32
CA GLY A 161 -22.32 -5.90 17.38
C GLY A 161 -21.66 -5.32 16.15
N SER A 162 -21.10 -4.12 16.30
CA SER A 162 -20.32 -3.47 15.26
C SER A 162 -19.07 -4.27 14.92
N ILE A 163 -18.72 -4.25 13.64
CA ILE A 163 -17.52 -4.84 13.08
C ILE A 163 -16.59 -3.69 12.69
N PHE A 164 -15.34 -3.79 13.10
CA PHE A 164 -14.31 -2.82 12.78
C PHE A 164 -13.19 -3.52 12.01
N GLU A 165 -13.04 -3.20 10.74
CA GLU A 165 -11.97 -3.75 9.89
C GLU A 165 -10.90 -2.68 9.64
N ARG A 166 -9.65 -3.09 9.72
CA ARG A 166 -8.49 -2.27 9.38
C ARG A 166 -7.38 -3.11 8.80
N GLU A 167 -6.54 -2.50 7.97
CA GLU A 167 -5.29 -3.11 7.52
C GLU A 167 -4.21 -2.90 8.57
N VAL A 168 -3.45 -3.96 8.82
CA VAL A 168 -2.32 -3.99 9.75
C VAL A 168 -1.18 -4.78 9.11
N ILE A 169 0.07 -4.48 9.49
CA ILE A 169 1.24 -5.18 8.97
C ILE A 169 1.39 -6.55 9.64
N SER A 170 1.56 -7.61 8.87
CA SER A 170 1.79 -8.96 9.38
C SER A 170 3.24 -9.17 9.81
N TYR A 171 3.47 -9.58 11.05
CA TYR A 171 4.81 -9.97 11.52
C TYR A 171 5.37 -11.19 10.77
N LYS A 172 4.50 -12.14 10.40
CA LYS A 172 4.88 -13.33 9.64
C LYS A 172 5.39 -12.97 8.25
N LYS A 173 4.67 -12.10 7.54
CA LYS A 173 5.09 -11.58 6.23
C LYS A 173 6.40 -10.80 6.33
N LEU A 174 6.59 -9.97 7.35
CA LEU A 174 7.86 -9.28 7.59
C LEU A 174 9.03 -10.25 7.78
N THR A 175 8.82 -11.33 8.56
CA THR A 175 9.85 -12.35 8.79
C THR A 175 10.18 -13.08 7.49
N ASN A 176 9.18 -13.38 6.65
CA ASN A 176 9.40 -13.98 5.34
C ASN A 176 10.19 -13.05 4.42
N LEU A 177 9.83 -11.76 4.37
CA LEU A 177 10.53 -10.74 3.58
C LEU A 177 12.02 -10.65 3.96
N VAL A 178 12.34 -10.72 5.26
CA VAL A 178 13.73 -10.70 5.75
C VAL A 178 14.51 -11.92 5.27
N ASN A 179 13.89 -13.11 5.34
CA ASN A 179 14.50 -14.33 4.85
C ASN A 179 14.75 -14.27 3.34
N GLU A 180 13.75 -13.81 2.58
CA GLU A 180 13.84 -13.63 1.13
C GLU A 180 14.90 -12.59 0.75
N TYR A 181 15.01 -11.48 1.50
CA TYR A 181 16.03 -10.47 1.29
C TYR A 181 17.45 -11.05 1.42
N GLY A 182 17.64 -11.96 2.37
CA GLY A 182 18.93 -12.64 2.60
C GLY A 182 19.26 -13.71 1.54
N VAL A 183 18.25 -14.33 0.93
CA VAL A 183 18.43 -15.43 -0.03
C VAL A 183 18.43 -14.93 -1.47
N ASP A 184 17.45 -14.11 -1.85
CA ASP A 184 17.24 -13.59 -3.20
C ASP A 184 16.82 -12.11 -3.17
N TYR A 185 17.80 -11.27 -2.86
CA TYR A 185 17.66 -9.82 -2.87
C TYR A 185 17.12 -9.26 -4.19
N SER A 186 17.48 -9.85 -5.34
CA SER A 186 17.04 -9.36 -6.65
C SER A 186 15.54 -9.49 -6.84
N THR A 187 14.95 -10.58 -6.37
CA THR A 187 13.51 -10.82 -6.43
C THR A 187 12.79 -9.85 -5.50
N VAL A 188 13.21 -9.74 -4.23
CA VAL A 188 12.60 -8.78 -3.29
C VAL A 188 12.66 -7.33 -3.81
N ARG A 189 13.78 -6.95 -4.40
CA ARG A 189 13.94 -5.63 -5.02
C ARG A 189 12.92 -5.40 -6.14
N THR A 190 12.70 -6.42 -6.97
CA THR A 190 11.74 -6.36 -8.08
C THR A 190 10.31 -6.30 -7.56
N ASP A 191 9.99 -7.10 -6.54
CA ASP A 191 8.66 -7.15 -5.94
C ASP A 191 8.31 -5.82 -5.27
N LEU A 192 9.30 -5.13 -4.67
CA LEU A 192 9.13 -3.78 -4.12
C LEU A 192 9.21 -2.66 -5.18
N ASN A 193 9.18 -3.01 -6.48
CA ASN A 193 9.24 -2.07 -7.61
C ASN A 193 10.48 -1.15 -7.62
N ILE A 194 11.60 -1.63 -7.09
CA ILE A 194 12.85 -0.86 -7.04
C ILE A 194 13.65 -1.09 -8.33
N PRO A 195 14.07 -0.03 -9.04
CA PRO A 195 14.91 -0.15 -10.23
C PRO A 195 16.21 -0.91 -9.96
N SER A 196 16.71 -1.62 -10.97
CA SER A 196 17.94 -2.42 -10.83
C SER A 196 19.21 -1.59 -10.59
N SER A 197 19.15 -0.28 -10.88
CA SER A 197 20.19 0.71 -10.64
C SER A 197 20.23 1.24 -9.21
N MET A 198 19.29 0.85 -8.35
CA MET A 198 19.19 1.29 -6.97
C MET A 198 19.29 0.13 -5.99
N ASP A 199 19.65 0.48 -4.78
CA ASP A 199 19.69 -0.40 -3.62
C ASP A 199 18.85 0.17 -2.48
N PHE A 200 18.50 -0.71 -1.54
CA PHE A 200 17.66 -0.32 -0.43
C PHE A 200 17.95 -1.09 0.86
N SER A 201 17.47 -0.52 1.95
CA SER A 201 17.43 -1.14 3.27
C SER A 201 16.15 -0.77 3.99
N ILE A 202 15.59 -1.73 4.70
CA ILE A 202 14.42 -1.54 5.55
C ILE A 202 14.84 -1.94 6.95
N THR A 203 14.69 -1.02 7.89
CA THR A 203 15.18 -1.21 9.26
C THR A 203 14.17 -0.76 10.30
N SER A 204 14.23 -1.34 11.48
CA SER A 204 13.43 -0.94 12.64
C SER A 204 14.29 -1.04 13.90
N GLU A 205 14.27 0.02 14.71
CA GLU A 205 14.84 0.00 16.06
C GLU A 205 13.93 -0.77 17.03
N ASP A 206 12.62 -0.73 16.81
CA ASP A 206 11.62 -1.37 17.66
C ASP A 206 11.56 -2.89 17.40
N LEU A 207 11.88 -3.34 16.18
CA LEU A 207 12.00 -4.76 15.80
C LEU A 207 13.35 -5.06 15.11
N PRO A 208 14.46 -5.25 15.87
CA PRO A 208 15.78 -5.44 15.27
C PRO A 208 15.92 -6.69 14.39
N LEU A 209 15.07 -7.70 14.60
CA LEU A 209 15.07 -8.94 13.84
C LEU A 209 14.59 -8.77 12.40
N ILE A 210 13.88 -7.68 12.09
CA ILE A 210 13.42 -7.40 10.72
C ILE A 210 14.40 -6.51 9.91
N ASN A 211 15.59 -6.26 10.45
CA ASN A 211 16.57 -5.38 9.81
C ASN A 211 17.16 -6.01 8.55
N MET A 212 16.84 -5.43 7.41
CA MET A 212 17.40 -5.73 6.10
C MET A 212 18.40 -4.62 5.74
N VAL A 213 19.68 -4.90 5.94
CA VAL A 213 20.76 -3.90 5.81
C VAL A 213 21.70 -4.25 4.67
N ARG A 214 22.02 -3.24 3.85
CA ARG A 214 23.12 -3.27 2.89
C ARG A 214 24.08 -2.10 3.11
N PRO A 215 25.36 -2.27 2.75
CA PRO A 215 26.33 -1.19 2.82
C PRO A 215 25.97 -0.09 1.83
N ILE A 216 25.91 1.15 2.31
CA ILE A 216 25.68 2.33 1.49
C ILE A 216 27.06 2.83 1.01
N PRO A 217 27.29 2.98 -0.31
CA PRO A 217 28.53 3.53 -0.83
C PRO A 217 28.76 4.99 -0.41
N ASP A 218 30.02 5.42 -0.35
CA ASP A 218 30.35 6.80 -0.02
C ASP A 218 29.94 7.76 -1.16
N GLY A 219 29.29 8.88 -0.80
CA GLY A 219 28.97 9.97 -1.73
C GLY A 219 27.70 9.79 -2.56
N VAL A 220 26.88 8.77 -2.30
CA VAL A 220 25.56 8.61 -2.94
C VAL A 220 24.49 9.41 -2.19
N GLU A 221 23.50 9.89 -2.92
CA GLU A 221 22.30 10.48 -2.32
C GLU A 221 21.42 9.36 -1.76
N VAL A 222 20.98 9.51 -0.50
CA VAL A 222 20.15 8.52 0.18
C VAL A 222 18.83 9.16 0.53
N PHE A 223 17.74 8.61 0.00
CA PHE A 223 16.42 8.86 0.55
C PHE A 223 16.26 8.06 1.85
N SER A 224 15.75 8.70 2.90
CA SER A 224 15.45 8.04 4.17
C SER A 224 14.16 8.59 4.75
N ARG A 225 13.22 7.71 5.07
CA ARG A 225 11.95 8.07 5.69
C ARG A 225 11.52 7.00 6.68
N THR A 226 10.91 7.45 7.77
CA THR A 226 10.40 6.58 8.82
C THR A 226 8.89 6.71 8.92
N GLN A 227 8.21 5.58 8.89
CA GLN A 227 6.77 5.46 9.08
C GLN A 227 6.45 4.60 10.30
N VAL A 228 5.28 4.81 10.91
CA VAL A 228 4.81 4.02 12.05
C VAL A 228 3.70 3.10 11.56
N TYR A 229 3.86 1.80 11.75
CA TYR A 229 2.86 0.80 11.41
C TYR A 229 2.38 0.05 12.65
N GLN A 230 1.12 -0.38 12.61
CA GLN A 230 0.61 -1.39 13.54
C GLN A 230 1.01 -2.76 13.03
N VAL A 231 1.87 -3.45 13.77
CA VAL A 231 2.30 -4.82 13.46
C VAL A 231 1.49 -5.79 14.30
N LEU A 232 0.78 -6.70 13.61
CA LEU A 232 0.03 -7.79 14.18
C LEU A 232 0.92 -9.02 14.34
N GLN A 233 0.96 -9.55 15.56
CA GLN A 233 1.61 -10.81 15.87
C GLN A 233 0.62 -11.97 15.88
N GLU A 234 1.15 -13.18 15.76
CA GLU A 234 0.36 -14.42 15.72
C GLU A 234 -0.51 -14.59 16.98
N ASP A 235 -0.12 -14.02 18.12
CA ASP A 235 -0.86 -14.08 19.40
C ASP A 235 -1.96 -13.01 19.55
N SER A 236 -2.34 -12.33 18.46
CA SER A 236 -3.26 -11.18 18.45
C SER A 236 -2.72 -9.89 19.07
N THR A 237 -1.46 -9.84 19.50
CA THR A 237 -0.89 -8.60 20.01
C THR A 237 -0.61 -7.62 18.86
N LEU A 238 -0.94 -6.36 19.10
CA LEU A 238 -0.64 -5.25 18.19
C LEU A 238 0.42 -4.38 18.83
N SER A 239 1.45 -4.08 18.05
CA SER A 239 2.54 -3.18 18.45
C SER A 239 2.73 -2.09 17.42
N ASN A 240 2.95 -0.85 17.87
CA ASN A 240 3.32 0.24 16.98
C ASN A 240 4.83 0.21 16.75
N VAL A 241 5.25 0.07 15.50
CA VAL A 241 6.65 -0.15 15.12
C VAL A 241 7.07 0.93 14.12
N ARG A 242 8.22 1.58 14.37
CA ARG A 242 8.83 2.47 13.40
C ARG A 242 9.66 1.68 12.41
N ILE A 243 9.35 1.84 11.13
CA ILE A 243 10.07 1.24 10.02
C ILE A 243 10.70 2.37 9.20
N ASN A 244 12.02 2.30 9.04
CA ASN A 244 12.83 3.23 8.28
C ASN A 244 13.21 2.61 6.94
N PHE A 245 12.77 3.24 5.86
CA PHE A 245 13.09 2.90 4.49
C PHE A 245 14.25 3.76 4.04
N ARG A 246 15.27 3.14 3.45
CA ARG A 246 16.41 3.81 2.82
C ARG A 246 16.58 3.32 1.40
N VAL A 247 16.70 4.24 0.45
CA VAL A 247 16.92 3.94 -0.97
C VAL A 247 18.04 4.82 -1.49
N TRP A 248 18.96 4.26 -2.27
CA TRP A 248 20.09 4.96 -2.86
C TRP A 248 20.49 4.38 -4.22
#